data_AF-A0A938ILY2-F1
#
_entry.id   AF-A0A938ILY2-F1
#
_cell.length_a   1.000
_cell.length_b   1.000
_cell.length_c   1.000
_cell.angle_alpha   90.00
_cell.angle_beta   90.00
_cell.angle_gamma   90.00
#
_symmetry.space_group_name_H-M   'P 1'
#
loop_
_entity.id
_entity.type
_entity.pdbx_description
1 polymer ?
#
loop_
_entity_poly.entity_id
_entity_poly.type
_entity_poly.pdbx_seq_one_letter_code
_entity_poly.pdbx_strand_id
1 'polypeptide(L)'
;MNTGMGTWWTTAGAGLVFAAALAGCDPGRLEREATSSASTTQAVRGKGAQEATDAIAAGALKLKEYPPLPYPPGYQEYVALLRERCGVEYEVCERLPDVDEAALIRHVREWNAVMEAEIERVYGAGILERLREEAQRRRSEPTDQGPKASG
;
A
#
# COMPACT_ATOMS: atom_id res chain seq x y z
N MET A 1 -5.99 48.83 -15.74
CA MET A 1 -4.54 48.72 -16.02
C MET A 1 -3.83 49.86 -15.30
N ASN A 2 -3.27 49.58 -14.12
CA ASN A 2 -2.12 50.30 -13.62
C ASN A 2 -1.39 49.39 -12.61
N THR A 3 -0.11 49.21 -12.88
CA THR A 3 0.88 48.35 -12.25
C THR A 3 1.50 49.06 -11.06
N GLY A 4 1.93 48.34 -10.01
CA GLY A 4 2.93 48.93 -9.11
C GLY A 4 3.14 48.30 -7.73
N MET A 5 4.07 47.33 -7.69
CA MET A 5 5.14 47.24 -6.68
C MET A 5 4.73 46.88 -5.24
N GLY A 6 4.65 45.57 -4.98
CA GLY A 6 4.71 44.99 -3.64
C GLY A 6 6.15 44.93 -3.12
N THR A 7 6.31 45.41 -1.89
CA THR A 7 7.53 45.67 -1.14
C THR A 7 8.33 44.39 -0.83
N TRP A 8 9.63 44.41 -1.16
CA TRP A 8 10.60 43.37 -0.81
C TRP A 8 11.15 43.69 0.58
N TRP A 9 10.96 42.80 1.56
CA TRP A 9 11.66 42.90 2.85
C TRP A 9 12.86 41.96 2.83
N THR A 10 14.04 42.55 2.84
CA THR A 10 15.32 41.89 3.08
C THR A 10 15.51 41.77 4.58
N THR A 11 15.45 40.56 5.14
CA THR A 11 15.93 40.28 6.49
C THR A 11 17.26 39.56 6.42
N ALA A 12 18.32 40.34 6.61
CA ALA A 12 19.64 39.87 6.96
C ALA A 12 19.59 39.29 8.38
N GLY A 13 19.89 38.00 8.53
CA GLY A 13 20.07 37.33 9.82
C GLY A 13 21.48 36.76 9.89
N ALA A 14 22.38 37.53 10.48
CA ALA A 14 23.76 37.15 10.77
C ALA A 14 23.85 36.41 12.12
N GLY A 15 24.64 35.32 12.15
CA GLY A 15 25.37 34.86 13.32
C GLY A 15 24.64 33.94 14.31
N LEU A 16 25.08 32.69 14.43
CA LEU A 16 26.09 32.33 15.43
C LEU A 16 26.53 30.88 15.20
N VAL A 17 27.84 30.69 15.05
CA VAL A 17 28.51 29.39 15.13
C VAL A 17 28.73 29.09 16.61
N PHE A 18 28.14 28.01 17.13
CA PHE A 18 28.57 27.40 18.39
C PHE A 18 29.19 26.04 18.07
N ALA A 19 30.51 26.03 17.98
CA ALA A 19 31.31 24.81 18.04
C ALA A 19 31.56 24.47 19.51
N ALA A 20 31.00 23.37 19.99
CA ALA A 20 31.36 22.76 21.26
C ALA A 20 31.90 21.35 20.98
N ALA A 21 33.22 21.27 20.89
CA ALA A 21 33.97 20.02 20.93
C ALA A 21 34.12 19.58 22.38
N LEU A 22 33.54 18.44 22.74
CA LEU A 22 33.95 17.68 23.91
C LEU A 22 34.43 16.31 23.44
N ALA A 23 35.72 16.09 23.64
CA ALA A 23 36.38 14.80 23.54
C ALA A 23 35.84 13.86 24.62
N GLY A 24 35.59 12.60 24.27
CA GLY A 24 35.21 11.56 25.21
C GLY A 24 35.22 10.17 24.57
N CYS A 25 36.32 9.45 24.81
CA CYS A 25 36.62 8.02 24.65
C CYS A 25 35.65 7.09 23.89
N ASP A 26 36.22 6.51 22.83
CA ASP A 26 35.85 5.28 22.12
C ASP A 26 36.01 4.04 23.02
N PRO A 27 34.94 3.29 23.33
CA PRO A 27 35.04 1.92 23.78
C PRO A 27 34.62 1.00 22.63
N GLY A 28 35.60 0.30 22.06
CA GLY A 28 35.30 -0.98 21.41
C GLY A 28 34.92 -0.88 19.95
N ARG A 29 35.92 -0.52 19.15
CA ARG A 29 36.41 -1.29 18.00
C ARG A 29 36.16 -2.81 18.11
N LEU A 30 34.91 -3.25 18.00
CA LEU A 30 34.52 -4.66 17.84
C LEU A 30 33.24 -4.84 17.00
N GLU A 31 32.82 -3.89 16.15
CA GLU A 31 31.76 -4.18 15.16
C GLU A 31 32.16 -3.69 13.77
N ARG A 32 33.09 -4.41 13.15
CA ARG A 32 33.38 -4.26 11.71
C ARG A 32 33.26 -5.59 10.99
N GLU A 33 32.15 -6.29 11.21
CA GLU A 33 31.77 -7.46 10.42
C GLU A 33 30.25 -7.75 10.49
N ALA A 34 29.41 -6.70 10.37
CA ALA A 34 27.94 -6.89 10.34
C ALA A 34 27.22 -6.04 9.27
N THR A 35 27.93 -5.29 8.42
CA THR A 35 27.30 -4.35 7.49
C THR A 35 27.24 -4.81 6.02
N SER A 36 27.68 -6.03 5.69
CA SER A 36 27.57 -6.52 4.31
C SER A 36 26.41 -7.51 4.07
N SER A 37 25.80 -8.06 5.12
CA SER A 37 24.68 -9.01 5.01
C SER A 37 23.32 -8.42 5.40
N ALA A 38 23.31 -7.29 6.10
CA ALA A 38 22.09 -6.58 6.49
C ALA A 38 21.46 -5.81 5.31
N SER A 39 22.28 -5.26 4.41
CA SER A 39 21.83 -4.48 3.25
C SER A 39 21.11 -5.33 2.20
N THR A 40 21.58 -6.55 1.93
CA THR A 40 20.91 -7.47 0.99
C THR A 40 19.61 -8.02 1.57
N THR A 41 19.58 -8.32 2.88
CA THR A 41 18.36 -8.80 3.54
C THR A 41 17.31 -7.68 3.68
N GLN A 42 17.75 -6.43 3.86
CA GLN A 42 16.89 -5.25 3.90
C GLN A 42 16.44 -4.80 2.49
N ALA A 43 17.20 -5.06 1.43
CA ALA A 43 16.76 -4.83 0.05
C ALA A 43 15.68 -5.84 -0.41
N VAL A 44 15.65 -7.04 0.19
CA VAL A 44 14.60 -8.05 -0.04
C VAL A 44 13.37 -7.81 0.86
N ARG A 45 13.55 -7.22 2.05
CA ARG A 45 12.46 -6.77 2.94
C ARG A 45 11.90 -5.44 2.44
N GLY A 46 10.63 -5.39 2.05
CA GLY A 46 10.03 -4.15 1.54
C GLY A 46 10.12 -3.99 0.03
N LYS A 47 10.62 -4.99 -0.71
CA LYS A 47 10.48 -5.00 -2.18
C LYS A 47 9.01 -4.94 -2.59
N GLY A 48 8.12 -5.66 -1.88
CA GLY A 48 6.68 -5.61 -2.14
C GLY A 48 6.08 -4.24 -1.86
N ALA A 49 6.48 -3.60 -0.76
CA ALA A 49 6.02 -2.26 -0.39
C ALA A 49 6.53 -1.16 -1.34
N GLN A 50 7.79 -1.26 -1.78
CA GLN A 50 8.38 -0.33 -2.73
C GLN A 50 7.69 -0.43 -4.10
N GLU A 51 7.54 -1.64 -4.64
CA GLU A 51 6.85 -1.81 -5.93
C GLU A 51 5.38 -1.38 -5.87
N ALA A 52 4.72 -1.56 -4.72
CA ALA A 52 3.37 -1.04 -4.51
C ALA A 52 3.34 0.50 -4.53
N THR A 53 4.31 1.14 -3.88
CA THR A 53 4.47 2.60 -3.90
C THR A 53 4.71 3.11 -5.32
N ASP A 54 5.56 2.43 -6.09
CA ASP A 54 5.84 2.78 -7.48
C ASP A 54 4.59 2.63 -8.35
N ALA A 55 3.79 1.58 -8.13
CA ALA A 55 2.52 1.38 -8.83
C ALA A 55 1.48 2.48 -8.48
N ILE A 56 1.39 2.88 -7.21
CA ILE A 56 0.55 4.01 -6.79
C ILE A 56 0.99 5.30 -7.48
N ALA A 57 2.30 5.56 -7.55
CA ALA A 57 2.84 6.72 -8.26
C ALA A 57 2.52 6.70 -9.77
N ALA A 58 2.40 5.51 -10.36
CA ALA A 58 1.94 5.30 -11.73
C ALA A 58 0.40 5.37 -11.88
N GLY A 59 -0.35 5.59 -10.79
CA GLY A 59 -1.82 5.66 -10.79
C GLY A 59 -2.51 4.29 -10.83
N ALA A 60 -1.80 3.21 -10.51
CA ALA A 60 -2.34 1.86 -10.50
C ALA A 60 -2.64 1.39 -9.07
N LEU A 61 -3.91 1.12 -8.79
CA LEU A 61 -4.35 0.44 -7.57
C LEU A 61 -4.72 -1.00 -7.90
N LYS A 62 -4.01 -1.94 -7.29
CA LYS A 62 -4.24 -3.37 -7.51
C LYS A 62 -4.00 -4.16 -6.22
N LEU A 63 -4.96 -4.98 -5.83
CA LEU A 63 -4.78 -5.96 -4.76
C LEU A 63 -4.35 -7.30 -5.35
N LYS A 64 -3.45 -7.98 -4.64
CA LYS A 64 -2.91 -9.29 -5.04
C LYS A 64 -3.36 -10.37 -4.06
N GLU A 65 -3.62 -11.57 -4.53
CA GLU A 65 -3.92 -12.72 -3.67
C GLU A 65 -2.89 -13.83 -3.85
N TYR A 66 -2.30 -14.28 -2.74
CA TYR A 66 -1.53 -15.51 -2.69
C TYR A 66 -1.46 -16.05 -1.25
N PRO A 67 -1.62 -17.37 -1.04
CA PRO A 67 -2.01 -18.39 -2.03
C PRO A 67 -3.48 -18.23 -2.46
N PRO A 68 -3.89 -18.78 -3.62
CA PRO A 68 -5.29 -18.76 -4.03
C PRO A 68 -6.14 -19.50 -2.99
N LEU A 69 -7.07 -18.80 -2.36
CA LEU A 69 -7.96 -19.41 -1.37
C LEU A 69 -9.14 -20.09 -2.08
N PRO A 70 -9.70 -21.17 -1.50
CA PRO A 70 -11.00 -21.64 -1.95
C PRO A 70 -12.01 -20.52 -1.73
N TYR A 71 -12.47 -19.90 -2.82
CA TYR A 71 -13.34 -18.73 -2.72
C TYR A 71 -14.63 -19.14 -2.01
N PRO A 72 -14.99 -18.51 -0.88
CA PRO A 72 -16.37 -18.59 -0.44
C PRO A 72 -17.24 -18.04 -1.58
N PRO A 73 -18.50 -18.47 -1.71
CA PRO A 73 -19.42 -17.81 -2.63
C PRO A 73 -19.44 -16.29 -2.30
N GLY A 74 -19.83 -15.38 -3.19
CA GLY A 74 -19.86 -13.94 -2.89
C GLY A 74 -18.50 -13.20 -2.91
N TYR A 75 -17.38 -13.90 -3.04
CA TYR A 75 -16.07 -13.26 -3.19
C TYR A 75 -15.95 -12.47 -4.51
N GLN A 76 -16.58 -12.95 -5.57
CA GLN A 76 -16.62 -12.26 -6.87
C GLN A 76 -17.39 -10.93 -6.79
N GLU A 77 -18.46 -10.85 -5.99
CA GLU A 77 -19.18 -9.60 -5.73
C GLU A 77 -18.29 -8.55 -5.03
N TYR A 78 -17.44 -8.96 -4.10
CA TYR A 78 -16.47 -8.04 -3.48
C TYR A 78 -15.47 -7.50 -4.50
N VAL A 79 -14.91 -8.36 -5.34
CA VAL A 79 -13.99 -7.96 -6.42
C VAL A 79 -14.67 -7.04 -7.43
N ALA A 80 -15.93 -7.32 -7.80
CA ALA A 80 -16.71 -6.45 -8.66
C ALA A 80 -16.93 -5.07 -8.04
N LEU A 81 -17.30 -5.02 -6.75
CA LEU A 81 -17.48 -3.77 -6.02
C LEU A 81 -16.20 -2.95 -5.88
N LEU A 82 -15.05 -3.59 -5.68
CA LEU A 82 -13.73 -2.93 -5.68
C LEU A 82 -13.46 -2.25 -7.02
N ARG A 83 -13.71 -2.96 -8.13
CA ARG A 83 -13.49 -2.43 -9.47
C ARG A 83 -14.46 -1.32 -9.82
N GLU A 84 -15.75 -1.51 -9.55
CA GLU A 84 -16.81 -0.55 -9.88
C GLU A 84 -16.70 0.75 -9.09
N ARG A 85 -16.41 0.66 -7.78
CA ARG A 85 -16.46 1.83 -6.89
C ARG A 85 -15.11 2.49 -6.68
N CYS A 86 -14.05 1.68 -6.72
CA CYS A 86 -12.69 2.16 -6.42
C CYS A 86 -11.75 2.06 -7.62
N GLY A 87 -12.18 1.51 -8.77
CA GLY A 87 -11.28 1.30 -9.91
C GLY A 87 -10.07 0.40 -9.57
N VAL A 88 -10.17 -0.38 -8.49
CA VAL A 88 -9.08 -1.22 -8.00
C VAL A 88 -9.13 -2.55 -8.73
N GLU A 89 -8.03 -2.91 -9.36
CA GLU A 89 -7.86 -4.21 -10.01
C GLU A 89 -7.55 -5.30 -8.99
N TYR A 90 -7.90 -6.56 -9.30
CA TYR A 90 -7.64 -7.70 -8.45
C TYR A 90 -6.89 -8.79 -9.22
N GLU A 91 -5.79 -9.28 -8.66
CA GLU A 91 -4.95 -10.29 -9.30
C GLU A 91 -4.70 -11.46 -8.36
N VAL A 92 -5.00 -12.67 -8.82
CA VAL A 92 -4.65 -13.90 -8.12
C VAL A 92 -3.29 -14.34 -8.64
N CYS A 93 -2.26 -14.30 -7.80
CA CYS A 93 -0.93 -14.68 -8.20
C CYS A 93 -0.82 -16.21 -8.26
N GLU A 94 -0.15 -16.72 -9.29
CA GLU A 94 0.20 -18.13 -9.37
C GLU A 94 1.52 -18.41 -8.63
N ARG A 95 1.71 -19.66 -8.20
CA ARG A 95 2.98 -20.08 -7.64
C ARG A 95 4.05 -20.08 -8.74
N LEU A 96 5.11 -19.31 -8.54
CA LEU A 96 6.28 -19.32 -9.43
C LEU A 96 7.22 -20.47 -9.04
N PRO A 97 7.68 -21.30 -10.00
CA PRO A 97 8.46 -22.50 -9.70
C PRO A 97 9.84 -22.20 -9.10
N ASP A 98 10.44 -21.06 -9.45
CA ASP A 98 11.80 -20.67 -9.04
C ASP A 98 11.81 -19.67 -7.87
N VAL A 99 10.65 -19.36 -7.29
CA VAL A 99 10.52 -18.43 -6.16
C VAL A 99 10.12 -19.19 -4.91
N ASP A 100 10.82 -18.91 -3.82
CA ASP A 100 10.44 -19.42 -2.51
C ASP A 100 9.03 -18.96 -2.14
N GLU A 101 8.17 -19.90 -1.76
CA GLU A 101 6.75 -19.64 -1.50
C GLU A 101 6.56 -18.66 -0.34
N ALA A 102 7.37 -18.76 0.71
CA ALA A 102 7.32 -17.83 1.83
C ALA A 102 7.76 -16.42 1.41
N ALA A 103 8.71 -16.30 0.48
CA ALA A 103 9.08 -15.02 -0.13
C ALA A 103 7.93 -14.42 -0.95
N LEU A 104 7.18 -15.22 -1.71
CA LEU A 104 6.00 -14.75 -2.46
C LEU A 104 4.87 -14.30 -1.53
N ILE A 105 4.55 -15.08 -0.49
CA ILE A 105 3.56 -14.71 0.53
C ILE A 105 3.94 -13.39 1.20
N ARG A 106 5.22 -13.25 1.60
CA ARG A 106 5.71 -12.00 2.21
C ARG A 106 5.57 -10.83 1.24
N HIS A 107 5.96 -11.01 -0.01
CA HIS A 107 5.87 -9.97 -1.04
C HIS A 107 4.43 -9.49 -1.23
N VAL A 108 3.46 -10.42 -1.38
CA VAL A 108 2.04 -10.08 -1.54
C VAL A 108 1.48 -9.37 -0.31
N ARG A 109 1.87 -9.79 0.91
CA ARG A 109 1.44 -9.12 2.14
C ARG A 109 1.96 -7.69 2.24
N GLU A 110 3.25 -7.48 1.97
CA GLU A 110 3.87 -6.15 1.97
C GLU A 110 3.24 -5.24 0.91
N TRP A 111 2.96 -5.78 -0.28
CA TRP A 111 2.26 -5.06 -1.35
C TRP A 111 0.85 -4.63 -0.93
N ASN A 112 0.03 -5.58 -0.46
CA ASN A 112 -1.36 -5.31 -0.09
C ASN A 112 -1.46 -4.33 1.07
N ALA A 113 -0.55 -4.39 2.06
CA ALA A 113 -0.57 -3.44 3.17
C ALA A 113 -0.47 -1.97 2.69
N VAL A 114 0.38 -1.71 1.68
CA VAL A 114 0.53 -0.37 1.08
C VAL A 114 -0.70 -0.02 0.24
N MET A 115 -1.18 -0.94 -0.58
CA MET A 115 -2.34 -0.72 -1.44
C MET A 115 -3.63 -0.49 -0.65
N GLU A 116 -3.88 -1.27 0.39
CA GLU A 116 -5.05 -1.11 1.26
C GLU A 116 -5.03 0.24 1.96
N ALA A 117 -3.88 0.65 2.50
CA ALA A 117 -3.73 1.96 3.13
C ALA A 117 -4.00 3.10 2.14
N GLU A 118 -3.53 2.98 0.89
CA GLU A 118 -3.79 3.98 -0.14
C GLU A 118 -5.26 4.01 -0.56
N ILE A 119 -5.90 2.85 -0.72
CA ILE A 119 -7.33 2.75 -1.04
C ILE A 119 -8.15 3.43 0.07
N GLU A 120 -7.85 3.19 1.34
CA GLU A 120 -8.53 3.86 2.44
C GLU A 120 -8.24 5.36 2.49
N ARG A 121 -7.02 5.79 2.13
CA ARG A 121 -6.67 7.21 2.06
C ARG A 121 -7.45 7.94 0.96
N VAL A 122 -7.63 7.33 -0.20
CA VAL A 122 -8.28 7.93 -1.38
C VAL A 122 -9.81 7.85 -1.30
N TYR A 123 -10.37 6.70 -0.91
CA TYR A 123 -11.81 6.42 -0.92
C TYR A 123 -12.48 6.52 0.47
N GLY A 124 -11.68 6.77 1.51
CA GLY A 124 -12.12 6.95 2.88
C GLY A 124 -11.96 5.69 3.74
N ALA A 125 -11.59 5.91 5.01
CA ALA A 125 -11.34 4.86 5.98
C ALA A 125 -12.48 3.83 6.05
N GLY A 126 -12.13 2.54 6.11
CA GLY A 126 -13.08 1.43 6.20
C GLY A 126 -13.86 1.14 4.91
N ILE A 127 -13.48 1.71 3.77
CA ILE A 127 -14.14 1.41 2.48
C ILE A 127 -14.08 -0.08 2.17
N LEU A 128 -12.93 -0.73 2.37
CA LEU A 128 -12.76 -2.15 2.09
C LEU A 128 -13.74 -3.01 2.89
N GLU A 129 -13.93 -2.69 4.17
CA GLU A 129 -14.87 -3.39 5.04
C GLU A 129 -16.32 -3.17 4.58
N ARG A 130 -16.71 -1.91 4.28
CA ARG A 130 -18.04 -1.61 3.75
C ARG A 130 -18.34 -2.36 2.45
N LEU A 131 -17.34 -2.55 1.58
CA LEU A 131 -17.52 -3.32 0.34
C LEU A 131 -17.68 -4.83 0.63
N ARG A 132 -16.97 -5.38 1.62
CA ARG A 132 -17.15 -6.78 2.06
C ARG A 132 -18.54 -7.00 2.65
N GLU A 133 -18.98 -6.12 3.54
CA GLU A 133 -20.32 -6.15 4.12
C GLU A 133 -21.41 -6.04 3.04
N GLU A 134 -21.22 -5.14 2.08
CA GLU A 134 -22.14 -4.99 0.95
C GLU A 134 -22.20 -6.24 0.06
N ALA A 135 -21.05 -6.81 -0.30
CA ALA A 135 -20.99 -8.06 -1.06
C ALA A 135 -21.71 -9.19 -0.31
N GLN A 136 -21.54 -9.25 1.01
CA GLN A 136 -22.21 -10.24 1.84
C GLN A 136 -23.73 -10.01 1.89
N ARG A 137 -24.19 -8.76 2.05
CA ARG A 137 -25.61 -8.40 2.04
C ARG A 137 -26.28 -8.78 0.71
N ARG A 138 -25.69 -8.41 -0.43
CA ARG A 138 -26.22 -8.71 -1.78
C ARG A 138 -26.44 -10.19 -2.02
N ARG A 139 -25.65 -11.04 -1.36
CA ARG A 139 -25.81 -12.48 -1.44
C ARG A 139 -26.80 -13.05 -0.42
N SER A 140 -26.88 -12.45 0.77
CA SER A 140 -27.82 -12.85 1.80
C SER A 140 -29.26 -12.43 1.48
N GLU A 141 -29.46 -11.41 0.64
CA GLU A 141 -30.76 -11.06 0.08
C GLU A 141 -31.11 -12.05 -1.05
N PRO A 142 -32.09 -12.95 -0.88
CA PRO A 142 -32.61 -13.69 -2.00
C PRO A 142 -33.22 -12.67 -2.97
N THR A 143 -32.78 -12.65 -4.22
CA THR A 143 -33.41 -11.86 -5.27
C THR A 143 -34.84 -12.35 -5.46
N ASP A 144 -35.79 -11.78 -4.71
CA ASP A 144 -37.24 -12.04 -4.78
C ASP A 144 -37.87 -11.45 -6.07
N GLN A 145 -37.06 -11.25 -7.11
CA GLN A 145 -37.48 -10.81 -8.44
C GLN A 145 -37.36 -11.97 -9.43
N GLY A 146 -37.99 -13.10 -9.10
CA GLY A 146 -38.42 -14.06 -10.12
C GLY A 146 -39.55 -13.43 -10.94
N PRO A 147 -39.63 -13.65 -12.26
CA PRO A 147 -40.68 -13.03 -13.08
C PRO A 147 -42.04 -13.51 -12.57
N LYS A 148 -42.91 -12.59 -12.17
CA LYS A 148 -44.34 -12.89 -12.05
C LYS A 148 -44.83 -13.21 -13.45
N ALA A 149 -44.81 -14.50 -13.79
CA ALA A 149 -45.55 -15.04 -14.91
C ALA A 149 -47.03 -14.84 -14.61
N SER A 150 -47.59 -13.73 -15.07
CA SER A 150 -49.03 -13.55 -15.19
C SER A 150 -49.50 -14.35 -16.41
N GLY A 151 -50.12 -15.49 -16.15
CA GLY A 151 -50.95 -16.25 -17.07
C GLY A 151 -52.37 -16.32 -16.53
#